data_AF-A0A1G1IL11-F1
#
_entry.id   AF-A0A1G1IL11-F1
#
_cell.length_a   1.000
_cell.length_b   1.000
_cell.length_c   1.000
_cell.angle_alpha   90.00
_cell.angle_beta   90.00
_cell.angle_gamma   90.00
#
_symmetry.space_group_name_H-M   'P 1'
#
loop_
_entity.id
_entity.type
_entity.pdbx_description
1 polymer ?
#
loop_
_entity_poly.entity_id
_entity_poly.type
_entity_poly.pdbx_seq_one_letter_code
_entity_poly.pdbx_strand_id
1 'polypeptide(L)'
;MTLRPTVYDGLRQFLFLLPPLAVLAGISLAGLIKSSLIFRIRAVLVSMVLASALLTAWDMVCLHPYENIYFNRLAGGGMQRASRHFETDYWGNSYKAGAEWLLRNYSSLYPNGEKIRVANSSRPFLTGYFLAKTEEARRHFETVDPFDQPDIVLTITRWNGREAYPGRILHTVECCGVPLLYIIRPETKRGTVAPFLESGYNKS
;
A
#
# COMPACT_ATOMS: atom_id res chain seq x y z
N MET A 1 16.98 2.28 30.82
CA MET A 1 16.53 2.92 29.56
C MET A 1 16.13 1.80 28.59
N THR A 2 15.07 1.05 28.87
CA THR A 2 14.87 -0.29 28.25
C THR A 2 13.41 -0.69 28.15
N LEU A 3 12.58 0.10 27.48
CA LEU A 3 11.22 -0.29 27.05
C LEU A 3 10.88 0.33 25.68
N ARG A 4 11.80 0.29 24.73
CA ARG A 4 11.46 0.47 23.31
C ARG A 4 11.69 -0.86 22.62
N PRO A 5 10.74 -1.81 22.69
CA PRO A 5 10.80 -2.96 21.80
C PRO A 5 10.96 -2.43 20.38
N THR A 6 11.85 -3.03 19.59
CA THR A 6 11.89 -2.83 18.15
C THR A 6 10.59 -3.42 17.61
N VAL A 7 9.54 -2.60 17.62
CA VAL A 7 8.28 -2.91 16.95
C VAL A 7 8.63 -2.92 15.47
N TYR A 8 8.86 -4.12 14.95
CA TYR A 8 8.93 -4.32 13.52
C TYR A 8 7.55 -3.98 12.97
N ASP A 9 7.54 -3.24 11.86
CA ASP A 9 6.32 -2.78 11.24
C ASP A 9 5.31 -3.91 11.02
N GLY A 10 4.03 -3.58 11.22
CA GLY A 10 2.90 -4.38 10.73
C GLY A 10 2.18 -5.22 11.78
N LEU A 11 1.01 -5.71 11.37
CA LEU A 11 0.05 -6.42 12.23
C LEU A 11 0.49 -7.85 12.59
N ARG A 12 1.59 -8.36 12.00
CA ARG A 12 2.05 -9.75 12.22
C ARG A 12 2.30 -10.06 13.69
N GLN A 13 2.87 -9.10 14.42
CA GLN A 13 3.12 -9.22 15.86
C GLN A 13 1.83 -9.26 16.71
N PHE A 14 0.67 -8.99 16.11
CA PHE A 14 -0.63 -8.97 16.79
C PHE A 14 -1.61 -10.01 16.24
N LEU A 15 -1.21 -10.82 15.25
CA LEU A 15 -2.10 -11.81 14.63
C LEU A 15 -2.66 -12.81 15.63
N PHE A 16 -1.91 -13.15 16.68
CA PHE A 16 -2.37 -14.06 17.73
C PHE A 16 -3.49 -13.46 18.61
N LEU A 17 -3.68 -12.13 18.61
CA LEU A 17 -4.78 -11.48 19.30
C LEU A 17 -6.08 -11.53 18.49
N LEU A 18 -6.02 -11.71 17.17
CA LEU A 18 -7.23 -11.69 16.34
C LEU A 18 -8.21 -12.82 16.69
N PRO A 19 -7.81 -14.10 16.83
CA PRO A 19 -8.74 -15.17 17.19
C PRO A 19 -9.46 -14.95 18.53
N PRO A 20 -8.79 -14.67 19.67
CA PRO A 20 -9.50 -14.45 20.92
C PRO A 20 -10.38 -13.20 20.90
N LEU A 21 -9.96 -12.11 20.25
CA LEU A 21 -10.81 -10.92 20.09
C LEU A 21 -12.06 -11.20 19.25
N ALA A 22 -11.95 -12.01 18.19
CA ALA A 22 -13.10 -12.42 17.38
C ALA A 22 -14.09 -13.26 18.18
N VAL A 23 -13.61 -14.20 19.01
CA VAL A 23 -14.46 -15.00 19.91
C VAL A 23 -15.16 -14.10 20.93
N LEU A 24 -14.44 -13.18 21.57
CA LEU A 24 -15.02 -12.23 22.52
C LEU A 24 -16.07 -11.33 21.88
N ALA A 25 -15.82 -10.84 20.65
CA ALA A 25 -16.79 -10.06 19.90
C ALA A 25 -18.05 -10.88 19.59
N GLY A 26 -17.90 -12.14 19.18
CA GLY A 26 -19.02 -13.06 18.95
C GLY A 26 -19.86 -13.35 20.19
N ILE A 27 -19.20 -13.64 21.32
CA ILE A 27 -19.88 -13.85 22.62
C ILE A 27 -20.63 -12.57 23.03
N SER A 28 -19.99 -11.40 22.88
CA SER A 28 -20.61 -10.11 23.24
C SER A 28 -21.84 -9.82 22.38
N LEU A 29 -21.77 -10.07 21.08
CA LEU A 29 -22.91 -9.91 20.18
C LEU A 29 -24.04 -10.89 20.49
N ALA A 30 -23.71 -12.16 20.74
CA ALA A 30 -24.71 -13.16 21.14
C ALA A 30 -25.38 -12.80 22.47
N GLY A 31 -24.60 -12.32 23.45
CA GLY A 31 -25.09 -11.80 24.72
C GLY A 31 -26.01 -10.59 24.54
N LEU A 32 -25.64 -9.65 23.67
CA LEU A 32 -26.46 -8.48 23.33
C LEU A 32 -27.82 -8.89 22.74
N ILE A 33 -27.82 -9.84 21.81
CA ILE A 33 -29.06 -10.33 21.16
C ILE A 33 -29.98 -11.02 22.17
N LYS A 34 -29.42 -11.81 23.10
CA LYS A 34 -30.16 -12.54 24.14
C LYS A 34 -30.45 -11.74 25.39
N SER A 35 -29.96 -10.50 25.48
CA SER A 35 -30.09 -9.66 26.67
C SER A 35 -31.55 -9.31 26.98
N SER A 36 -31.84 -9.12 28.27
CA SER A 36 -33.12 -8.63 28.81
C SER A 36 -33.29 -7.11 28.69
N LEU A 37 -32.40 -6.42 27.97
CA LEU A 37 -32.56 -5.02 27.63
C LEU A 37 -33.92 -4.76 26.96
N ILE A 38 -34.48 -3.58 27.21
CA ILE A 38 -35.71 -3.12 26.57
C ILE A 38 -35.53 -3.19 25.05
N PHE A 39 -36.53 -3.73 24.35
CA PHE A 39 -36.49 -4.01 22.91
C PHE A 39 -35.89 -2.86 22.08
N ARG A 40 -36.30 -1.61 22.35
CA ARG A 40 -35.81 -0.42 21.63
C ARG A 40 -34.30 -0.23 21.79
N ILE A 41 -33.78 -0.35 23.01
CA ILE A 41 -32.34 -0.20 23.29
C ILE A 41 -31.56 -1.31 22.61
N ARG A 42 -32.01 -2.56 22.75
CA ARG A 42 -31.37 -3.71 22.10
C ARG A 42 -31.37 -3.57 20.58
N ALA A 43 -32.50 -3.16 20.00
CA ALA A 43 -32.62 -2.94 18.55
C ALA A 43 -31.62 -1.88 18.08
N VAL A 44 -31.52 -0.73 18.76
CA VAL A 44 -30.55 0.32 18.43
C VAL A 44 -29.12 -0.22 18.48
N LEU A 45 -28.73 -0.92 19.54
CA LEU A 45 -27.37 -1.44 19.69
C LEU A 45 -27.03 -2.48 18.61
N VAL A 46 -27.94 -3.42 18.33
CA VAL A 46 -27.74 -4.42 17.26
C VAL A 46 -27.68 -3.75 15.89
N SER A 47 -28.55 -2.77 15.62
CA SER A 47 -28.52 -2.00 14.38
C SER A 47 -27.21 -1.22 14.22
N MET A 48 -26.65 -0.65 15.29
CA MET A 48 -25.35 0.02 15.27
C MET A 48 -24.22 -0.95 14.91
N VAL A 49 -24.20 -2.15 15.50
CA VAL A 49 -23.21 -3.19 15.16
C VAL A 49 -23.35 -3.60 13.70
N LEU A 50 -24.57 -3.86 13.24
CA LEU A 50 -24.83 -4.25 11.85
C LEU A 50 -24.44 -3.14 10.87
N ALA A 51 -24.78 -1.89 11.15
CA ALA A 51 -24.40 -0.74 10.34
C ALA A 51 -22.87 -0.60 10.25
N SER A 52 -22.16 -0.78 11.38
CA SER A 52 -20.69 -0.77 11.39
C SER A 52 -20.09 -1.90 10.55
N ALA A 53 -20.67 -3.11 10.61
CA ALA A 53 -20.23 -4.24 9.80
C ALA A 53 -20.47 -4.02 8.31
N LEU A 54 -21.64 -3.53 7.93
CA LEU A 54 -21.99 -3.20 6.54
C LEU A 54 -21.09 -2.09 5.98
N LEU A 55 -20.79 -1.06 6.78
CA LEU A 55 -19.89 0.01 6.38
C LEU A 55 -18.46 -0.50 6.16
N THR A 56 -18.00 -1.42 7.02
CA THR A 56 -16.70 -2.07 6.84
C THR A 56 -16.68 -2.96 5.60
N ALA A 57 -17.75 -3.72 5.33
CA ALA A 57 -17.88 -4.52 4.12
C ALA A 57 -17.88 -3.65 2.85
N TRP A 58 -18.57 -2.52 2.88
CA TRP A 58 -18.53 -1.53 1.80
C TRP A 58 -17.11 -1.01 1.57
N ASP A 59 -16.37 -0.72 2.64
CA ASP A 59 -14.97 -0.32 2.53
C ASP A 59 -14.10 -1.42 1.91
N MET A 60 -14.32 -2.70 2.22
CA MET A 60 -13.60 -3.80 1.56
C MET A 60 -13.88 -3.84 0.05
N VAL A 61 -15.13 -3.63 -0.36
CA VAL A 61 -15.51 -3.59 -1.80
C VAL A 61 -14.86 -2.39 -2.49
N CYS A 62 -14.89 -1.21 -1.87
CA CYS A 62 -14.29 0.00 -2.45
C CYS A 62 -12.77 -0.09 -2.52
N LEU A 63 -12.14 -0.72 -1.53
CA LEU A 63 -10.69 -0.83 -1.47
C LEU A 63 -10.14 -1.96 -2.34
N HIS A 64 -10.97 -2.91 -2.80
CA HIS A 64 -10.52 -4.01 -3.64
C HIS A 64 -9.70 -3.52 -4.85
N PRO A 65 -8.50 -4.08 -5.11
CA PRO A 65 -7.85 -5.24 -4.48
C PRO A 65 -6.82 -4.89 -3.39
N TYR A 66 -6.94 -3.73 -2.75
CA TYR A 66 -6.02 -3.18 -1.76
C TYR A 66 -6.63 -3.12 -0.35
N GLU A 67 -7.36 -4.14 0.08
CA GLU A 67 -8.05 -4.16 1.39
C GLU A 67 -7.07 -4.02 2.58
N ASN A 68 -5.79 -4.37 2.36
CA ASN A 68 -4.74 -4.26 3.36
C ASN A 68 -4.44 -2.83 3.81
N ILE A 69 -4.89 -1.81 3.07
CA ILE A 69 -4.69 -0.40 3.39
C ILE A 69 -5.86 0.19 4.20
N TYR A 70 -6.83 -0.63 4.59
CA TYR A 70 -8.01 -0.17 5.33
C TYR A 70 -7.65 0.54 6.64
N PHE A 71 -8.32 1.67 6.88
CA PHE A 71 -8.29 2.38 8.16
C PHE A 71 -9.70 2.52 8.72
N ASN A 72 -9.84 2.20 10.01
CA ASN A 72 -11.11 2.31 10.71
C ASN A 72 -11.65 3.75 10.65
N ARG A 73 -12.95 3.90 10.36
CA ARG A 73 -13.59 5.21 10.22
C ARG A 73 -13.73 5.99 11.53
N LEU A 74 -13.87 5.31 12.67
CA LEU A 74 -14.00 5.94 13.98
C LEU A 74 -12.64 6.47 14.48
N ALA A 75 -11.60 5.66 14.40
CA ALA A 75 -10.27 6.02 14.91
C ALA A 75 -9.41 6.80 13.90
N GLY A 76 -9.46 6.41 12.62
CA GLY A 76 -8.62 6.97 11.55
C GLY A 76 -9.34 7.94 10.61
N GLY A 77 -10.67 8.13 10.77
CA GLY A 77 -11.48 8.93 9.85
C GLY A 77 -11.63 8.34 8.45
N GLY A 78 -11.29 7.06 8.28
CA GLY A 78 -11.30 6.35 7.01
C GLY A 78 -10.04 6.60 6.19
N MET A 79 -9.95 5.89 5.06
CA MET A 79 -8.74 5.84 4.23
C MET A 79 -8.23 7.22 3.80
N GLN A 80 -9.11 8.11 3.36
CA GLN A 80 -8.75 9.43 2.84
C GLN A 80 -8.16 10.38 3.88
N ARG A 81 -8.56 10.25 5.16
CA ARG A 81 -7.99 11.04 6.25
C ARG A 81 -6.72 10.39 6.78
N ALA A 82 -6.72 9.07 6.87
CA ALA A 82 -5.57 8.29 7.31
C ALA A 82 -4.36 8.49 6.39
N SER A 83 -4.56 8.55 5.08
CA SER A 83 -3.48 8.73 4.10
C SER A 83 -2.68 10.02 4.22
N ARG A 84 -3.19 11.01 4.97
CA ARG A 84 -2.48 12.27 5.24
C ARG A 84 -1.52 12.17 6.43
N HIS A 85 -1.70 11.14 7.26
CA HIS A 85 -0.99 10.98 8.53
C HIS A 85 -0.24 9.63 8.62
N PHE A 86 -0.62 8.67 7.78
CA PHE A 86 -0.09 7.30 7.78
C PHE A 86 0.29 6.87 6.36
N GLU A 87 1.29 6.02 6.28
CA GLU A 87 1.66 5.31 5.06
C GLU A 87 0.57 4.29 4.73
N THR A 88 0.13 4.27 3.47
CA THR A 88 -1.03 3.48 3.04
C THR A 88 -0.61 2.13 2.52
N ASP A 89 0.15 2.08 1.43
CA ASP A 89 0.65 0.84 0.83
C ASP A 89 2.05 0.48 1.32
N TYR A 90 2.11 0.05 2.58
CA TYR A 90 3.35 -0.39 3.21
C TYR A 90 3.96 -1.65 2.54
N TRP A 91 3.12 -2.56 2.05
CA TRP A 91 3.54 -3.86 1.52
C TRP A 91 3.91 -3.82 0.03
N GLY A 92 3.60 -2.73 -0.66
CA GLY A 92 3.91 -2.57 -2.08
C GLY A 92 2.97 -3.34 -3.00
N ASN A 93 1.71 -3.54 -2.61
CA ASN A 93 0.72 -4.24 -3.45
C ASN A 93 0.43 -3.47 -4.75
N SER A 94 0.57 -2.15 -4.75
CA SER A 94 0.39 -1.28 -5.91
C SER A 94 1.48 -1.41 -6.97
N TYR A 95 2.65 -1.99 -6.66
CA TYR A 95 3.74 -2.16 -7.64
C TYR A 95 3.35 -2.99 -8.84
N LYS A 96 2.50 -4.01 -8.65
CA LYS A 96 1.96 -4.80 -9.76
C LYS A 96 1.20 -3.91 -10.74
N ALA A 97 0.27 -3.09 -10.25
CA ALA A 97 -0.52 -2.20 -11.08
C ALA A 97 0.38 -1.17 -11.79
N GLY A 98 1.42 -0.67 -11.12
CA GLY A 98 2.40 0.22 -11.71
C GLY A 98 3.23 -0.42 -12.83
N ALA A 99 3.71 -1.65 -12.62
CA ALA A 99 4.45 -2.40 -13.63
C ALA A 99 3.56 -2.74 -14.84
N GLU A 100 2.31 -3.15 -14.61
CA GLU A 100 1.34 -3.40 -15.68
C GLU A 100 1.00 -2.12 -16.46
N TRP A 101 0.92 -0.96 -15.78
CA TRP A 101 0.75 0.31 -16.46
C TRP A 101 1.93 0.61 -17.38
N LEU A 102 3.18 0.41 -16.91
CA LEU A 102 4.36 0.62 -17.74
C LEU A 102 4.38 -0.30 -18.97
N LEU A 103 4.05 -1.57 -18.80
CA LEU A 103 3.95 -2.53 -19.90
C LEU A 103 2.95 -2.07 -20.96
N ARG A 104 1.76 -1.62 -20.55
CA ARG A 104 0.71 -1.15 -21.47
C ARG A 104 1.05 0.16 -22.19
N ASN A 105 1.86 1.03 -21.57
CA ASN A 105 2.15 2.37 -22.09
C ASN A 105 3.53 2.49 -22.72
N TYR A 106 4.33 1.41 -22.71
CA TYR A 106 5.72 1.41 -23.17
C TYR A 106 5.87 1.99 -24.59
N SER A 107 5.15 1.45 -25.58
CA SER A 107 5.28 1.85 -26.98
C SER A 107 4.89 3.32 -27.23
N SER A 108 4.00 3.89 -26.40
CA SER A 108 3.66 5.31 -26.46
C SER A 108 4.71 6.19 -25.81
N LEU A 109 5.40 5.70 -24.78
CA LEU A 109 6.44 6.45 -24.06
C LEU A 109 7.80 6.38 -24.76
N TYR A 110 8.08 5.27 -25.44
CA TYR A 110 9.34 4.95 -26.09
C TYR A 110 9.11 4.34 -27.49
N PRO A 111 8.65 5.14 -28.47
CA PRO A 111 8.27 4.66 -29.80
C PRO A 111 9.46 4.07 -30.59
N ASN A 112 10.69 4.45 -30.22
CA ASN A 112 11.92 3.95 -30.83
C ASN A 112 12.38 2.60 -30.26
N GLY A 113 11.65 2.03 -29.28
CA GLY A 113 11.96 0.71 -28.72
C GLY A 113 13.20 0.66 -27.82
N GLU A 114 13.56 1.79 -27.21
CA GLU A 114 14.72 1.93 -26.31
C GLU A 114 14.58 1.04 -25.07
N LYS A 115 15.62 0.29 -24.70
CA LYS A 115 15.60 -0.43 -23.42
C LYS A 115 15.66 0.57 -22.26
N ILE A 116 14.71 0.48 -21.33
CA ILE A 116 14.57 1.42 -20.20
C ILE A 116 14.96 0.79 -18.88
N ARG A 117 15.65 1.57 -18.03
CA ARG A 117 16.06 1.16 -16.69
C ARG A 117 15.00 1.56 -15.69
N VAL A 118 14.43 0.58 -15.00
CA VAL A 118 13.31 0.76 -14.05
C VAL A 118 13.76 0.36 -12.66
N ALA A 119 13.65 1.30 -11.72
CA ALA A 119 13.85 1.05 -10.30
C ALA A 119 12.52 1.12 -9.56
N ASN A 120 12.51 0.59 -8.34
CA ASN A 120 11.47 0.89 -7.37
C ASN A 120 12.05 1.24 -6.01
N SER A 121 11.34 2.06 -5.23
CA SER A 121 11.84 2.56 -3.93
C SER A 121 11.84 1.54 -2.79
N SER A 122 11.48 0.28 -3.05
CA SER A 122 11.40 -0.78 -2.05
C SER A 122 12.39 -1.91 -2.31
N ARG A 123 12.01 -2.92 -3.09
CA ARG A 123 12.83 -4.09 -3.42
C ARG A 123 12.66 -4.41 -4.90
N PRO A 124 13.74 -4.61 -5.68
CA PRO A 124 13.67 -4.77 -7.13
C PRO A 124 12.68 -5.85 -7.61
N PHE A 125 12.52 -6.95 -6.88
CA PHE A 125 11.64 -8.06 -7.26
C PHE A 125 10.15 -7.69 -7.34
N LEU A 126 9.70 -6.67 -6.60
CA LEU A 126 8.30 -6.23 -6.56
C LEU A 126 7.78 -5.75 -7.92
N THR A 127 8.67 -5.25 -8.77
CA THR A 127 8.37 -4.84 -10.14
C THR A 127 9.04 -5.74 -11.17
N GLY A 128 10.26 -6.21 -10.89
CA GLY A 128 11.08 -6.98 -11.82
C GLY A 128 10.42 -8.29 -12.27
N TYR A 129 9.68 -8.97 -11.39
CA TYR A 129 8.92 -10.17 -11.77
C TYR A 129 7.91 -9.87 -12.90
N PHE A 130 7.18 -8.76 -12.83
CA PHE A 130 6.18 -8.40 -13.82
C PHE A 130 6.82 -7.87 -15.11
N LEU A 131 7.87 -7.04 -14.98
CA LEU A 131 8.59 -6.44 -16.10
C LEU A 131 9.51 -7.42 -16.85
N ALA A 132 9.78 -8.60 -16.29
CA ALA A 132 10.54 -9.66 -16.95
C ALA A 132 9.69 -10.90 -17.30
N LYS A 133 8.36 -10.80 -17.15
CA LYS A 133 7.45 -11.96 -17.29
C LYS A 133 7.40 -12.51 -18.71
N THR A 134 7.53 -11.65 -19.71
CA THR A 134 7.51 -12.03 -21.14
C THR A 134 8.85 -11.70 -21.79
N GLU A 135 9.15 -12.37 -22.90
CA GLU A 135 10.38 -12.13 -23.65
C GLU A 135 10.46 -10.71 -24.21
N GLU A 136 9.34 -10.18 -24.69
CA GLU A 136 9.22 -8.79 -25.12
C GLU A 136 9.53 -7.82 -23.98
N ALA A 137 8.98 -8.04 -22.80
CA ALA A 137 9.24 -7.19 -21.65
C ALA A 137 10.72 -7.24 -21.24
N ARG A 138 11.37 -8.41 -21.29
CA ARG A 138 12.82 -8.55 -21.01
C ARG A 138 13.72 -7.79 -21.98
N ARG A 139 13.26 -7.56 -23.22
CA ARG A 139 13.99 -6.76 -24.21
C ARG A 139 13.88 -5.26 -23.94
N HIS A 140 12.77 -4.83 -23.34
CA HIS A 140 12.43 -3.43 -23.15
C HIS A 140 12.72 -2.89 -21.76
N PHE A 141 12.72 -3.75 -20.74
CA PHE A 141 12.89 -3.33 -19.35
C PHE A 141 14.11 -3.97 -18.71
N GLU A 142 14.90 -3.15 -18.03
CA GLU A 142 15.98 -3.56 -17.15
C GLU A 142 15.63 -3.14 -15.73
N THR A 143 15.55 -4.10 -14.81
CA THR A 143 15.35 -3.75 -13.40
C THR A 143 16.69 -3.36 -12.79
N VAL A 144 16.76 -2.17 -12.20
CA VAL A 144 17.97 -1.64 -11.57
C VAL A 144 17.67 -1.15 -10.15
N ASP A 145 18.72 -0.98 -9.36
CA ASP A 145 18.59 -0.31 -8.07
C ASP A 145 18.32 1.19 -8.24
N PRO A 146 17.63 1.85 -7.30
CA PRO A 146 17.32 3.28 -7.39
C PRO A 146 18.55 4.20 -7.53
N PHE A 147 19.71 3.73 -7.10
CA PHE A 147 20.98 4.46 -7.19
C PHE A 147 21.71 4.23 -8.51
N ASP A 148 21.34 3.20 -9.25
CA ASP A 148 21.98 2.81 -10.50
C ASP A 148 21.30 3.45 -11.71
N GLN A 149 21.20 4.78 -11.66
CA GLN A 149 20.77 5.62 -12.79
C GLN A 149 19.48 5.15 -13.52
N PRO A 150 18.35 4.99 -12.81
CA PRO A 150 17.08 4.61 -13.43
C PRO A 150 16.50 5.72 -14.33
N ASP A 151 15.87 5.32 -15.43
CA ASP A 151 15.08 6.21 -16.29
C ASP A 151 13.64 6.38 -15.78
N ILE A 152 13.13 5.39 -15.03
CA ILE A 152 11.83 5.42 -14.35
C ILE A 152 11.98 4.86 -12.95
N VAL A 153 11.34 5.51 -11.98
CA VAL A 153 11.23 5.04 -10.59
C VAL A 153 9.76 4.84 -10.23
N LEU A 154 9.42 3.66 -9.71
CA LEU A 154 8.13 3.40 -9.07
C LEU A 154 8.30 3.57 -7.56
N THR A 155 7.52 4.45 -6.95
CA THR A 155 7.61 4.69 -5.52
C THR A 155 6.26 4.71 -4.83
N ILE A 156 6.16 3.97 -3.73
CA ILE A 156 5.03 4.05 -2.80
C ILE A 156 5.12 5.33 -1.96
N THR A 157 4.05 5.65 -1.24
CA THR A 157 3.96 6.83 -0.36
C THR A 157 4.85 6.73 0.89
N ARG A 158 5.29 5.52 1.21
CA ARG A 158 6.19 5.24 2.32
C ARG A 158 7.49 6.04 2.24
N TRP A 159 7.92 6.55 3.41
CA TRP A 159 9.11 7.39 3.58
C TRP A 159 9.16 8.63 2.68
N ASN A 160 7.99 9.23 2.38
CA ASN A 160 7.89 10.37 1.47
C ASN A 160 8.53 10.07 0.11
N GLY A 161 8.22 8.88 -0.43
CA GLY A 161 8.84 8.39 -1.66
C GLY A 161 8.66 9.33 -2.85
N ARG A 162 7.57 10.11 -2.90
CA ARG A 162 7.38 11.15 -3.92
C ARG A 162 8.46 12.23 -3.83
N GLU A 163 8.75 12.71 -2.63
CA GLU A 163 9.74 13.75 -2.37
C GLU A 163 11.17 13.24 -2.57
N ALA A 164 11.42 11.95 -2.31
CA ALA A 164 12.72 11.31 -2.51
C ALA A 164 13.14 11.20 -4.00
N TYR A 165 12.19 11.26 -4.94
CA TYR A 165 12.45 11.18 -6.37
C TYR A 165 11.80 12.35 -7.11
N PRO A 166 12.41 13.55 -7.09
CA PRO A 166 11.90 14.70 -7.81
C PRO A 166 11.90 14.42 -9.33
N GLY A 167 10.80 14.77 -9.98
CA GLY A 167 10.69 14.70 -11.43
C GLY A 167 9.26 14.63 -11.92
N ARG A 168 9.11 14.28 -13.19
CA ARG A 168 7.80 14.25 -13.85
C ARG A 168 7.04 12.99 -13.46
N ILE A 169 5.88 13.16 -12.84
CA ILE A 169 4.92 12.06 -12.62
C ILE A 169 4.34 11.65 -13.97
N LEU A 170 4.58 10.41 -14.37
CA LEU A 170 4.01 9.79 -15.56
C LEU A 170 2.62 9.21 -15.28
N HIS A 171 2.44 8.64 -14.08
CA HIS A 171 1.17 8.06 -13.64
C HIS A 171 1.14 7.90 -12.12
N THR A 172 -0.08 7.89 -11.56
CA THR A 172 -0.33 7.60 -10.16
C THR A 172 -1.33 6.45 -10.07
N VAL A 173 -0.96 5.39 -9.34
CA VAL A 173 -1.92 4.35 -8.96
C VAL A 173 -2.65 4.85 -7.73
N GLU A 174 -3.97 4.96 -7.83
CA GLU A 174 -4.82 5.47 -6.77
C GLU A 174 -5.92 4.46 -6.42
N CYS A 175 -6.36 4.48 -5.18
CA CYS A 175 -7.54 3.75 -4.71
C CYS A 175 -8.41 4.71 -3.88
N CYS A 176 -9.69 4.84 -4.23
CA CYS A 176 -10.62 5.79 -3.60
C CYS A 176 -10.08 7.24 -3.52
N GLY A 177 -9.38 7.69 -4.57
CA GLY A 177 -8.78 9.03 -4.62
C GLY A 177 -7.57 9.22 -3.69
N VAL A 178 -7.01 8.12 -3.18
CA VAL A 178 -5.78 8.12 -2.39
C VAL A 178 -4.63 7.53 -3.21
N PRO A 179 -3.51 8.25 -3.37
CA PRO A 179 -2.34 7.73 -4.06
C PRO A 179 -1.68 6.60 -3.27
N LEU A 180 -1.38 5.52 -3.97
CA LEU A 180 -0.65 4.36 -3.44
C LEU A 180 0.75 4.28 -4.03
N LEU A 181 0.88 4.57 -5.32
CA LEU A 181 2.14 4.51 -6.07
C LEU A 181 2.26 5.68 -7.05
N TYR A 182 3.46 6.21 -7.17
CA TYR A 182 3.85 7.14 -8.23
C TYR A 182 4.82 6.46 -9.19
N ILE A 183 4.63 6.69 -10.48
CA ILE A 183 5.55 6.33 -11.55
C ILE A 183 6.19 7.63 -12.02
N ILE A 184 7.48 7.78 -11.77
CA ILE A 184 8.19 9.05 -11.93
C ILE A 184 9.31 8.87 -12.95
N ARG A 185 9.44 9.84 -13.86
CA ARG A 185 10.67 10.06 -14.62
C ARG A 185 11.52 11.07 -13.82
N PRO A 186 12.60 10.62 -13.17
CA PRO A 186 13.38 11.49 -12.30
C PRO A 186 14.10 12.57 -13.13
N GLU A 187 14.25 13.77 -12.56
CA GLU A 187 15.03 14.86 -13.19
C GLU A 187 16.52 14.54 -13.25
N THR A 188 17.03 13.90 -12.19
CA THR A 188 18.41 13.41 -12.12
C THR A 188 18.43 11.90 -12.15
N LYS A 189 19.31 11.32 -12.97
CA LYS A 189 19.43 9.85 -13.02
C LYS A 189 19.93 9.28 -11.69
N ARG A 190 20.70 10.01 -10.87
CA ARG A 190 20.97 9.57 -9.49
C ARG A 190 19.75 9.82 -8.61
N GLY A 191 19.23 8.77 -7.98
CA GLY A 191 18.25 8.91 -6.89
C GLY A 191 18.87 9.67 -5.72
N THR A 192 18.37 10.88 -5.45
CA THR A 192 18.69 11.62 -4.22
C THR A 192 17.86 11.03 -3.09
N VAL A 193 18.33 9.96 -2.48
CA VAL A 193 17.56 9.32 -1.43
C VAL A 193 17.94 9.92 -0.07
N ALA A 194 16.93 10.19 0.77
CA ALA A 194 17.16 10.53 2.16
C ALA A 194 18.05 9.44 2.82
N PRO A 195 19.02 9.80 3.70
CA PRO A 195 20.03 8.89 4.27
C PRO A 195 19.50 7.57 4.89
N PHE A 196 18.20 7.52 5.20
CA PHE A 196 17.56 6.35 5.81
C PHE A 196 17.34 5.17 4.87
N LEU A 197 17.17 5.36 3.56
CA LEU A 197 16.95 4.21 2.65
C LEU A 197 18.25 3.48 2.28
N GLU A 198 19.40 4.15 2.32
CA GLU A 198 20.72 3.50 2.16
C GLU A 198 20.96 2.44 3.24
N SER A 199 20.57 2.71 4.49
CA SER A 199 20.73 1.76 5.59
C SER A 199 19.83 0.53 5.46
N GLY A 200 18.69 0.62 4.76
CA GLY A 200 17.77 -0.51 4.55
C GLY A 200 18.19 -1.43 3.40
N TYR A 201 18.87 -0.86 2.40
CA TYR A 201 19.38 -1.58 1.24
C TYR A 201 20.66 -2.39 1.54
N ASN A 202 21.54 -1.86 2.39
CA ASN A 202 22.87 -2.43 2.63
C ASN A 202 22.95 -3.45 3.80
N LYS A 203 21.80 -3.90 4.34
CA LYS A 203 21.71 -4.76 5.54
C LYS A 203 21.04 -6.12 5.30
N SER A 204 21.11 -6.67 4.09
CA SER A 204 20.74 -8.07 3.83
C SER A 204 21.79 -8.78 3.02
#